data_AF-A0A2U2D6T8-F1
#
_entry.id   AF-A0A2U2D6T8-F1
#
_cell.length_a   1.000
_cell.length_b   1.000
_cell.length_c   1.000
_cell.angle_alpha   90.00
_cell.angle_beta   90.00
_cell.angle_gamma   90.00
#
_symmetry.space_group_name_H-M   'P 1'
#
loop_
_entity.id
_entity.type
_entity.pdbx_description
1 polymer ?
#
loop_
_entity_poly.entity_id
_entity_poly.type
_entity_poly.pdbx_seq_one_letter_code
_entity_poly.pdbx_strand_id
1 'polypeptide(L)'
;MKTIEKQNKDTRITIRLSKSEMESLENRMSEAGYKAAGAFIRDFVANNSVKPKVVSDVVHIARELMSLASMINAEKPGSQLLEKVKHIARINVGGLV
;
A
#
# COMPACT_ATOMS: atom_id res chain seq x y z
N MET A 1 -4.27 34.95 -11.00
CA MET A 1 -3.45 34.17 -10.05
C MET A 1 -4.35 33.74 -8.89
N LYS A 2 -4.52 32.44 -8.63
CA LYS A 2 -5.26 31.99 -7.43
C LYS A 2 -4.36 32.20 -6.22
N THR A 3 -4.75 33.11 -5.35
CA THR A 3 -4.13 33.34 -4.05
C THR A 3 -4.26 32.05 -3.25
N ILE A 4 -3.14 31.35 -3.04
CA ILE A 4 -3.09 30.23 -2.11
C ILE A 4 -3.04 30.85 -0.72
N GLU A 5 -4.21 31.06 -0.11
CA GLU A 5 -4.28 31.44 1.30
C GLU A 5 -3.58 30.34 2.11
N LYS A 6 -2.53 30.71 2.85
CA LYS A 6 -1.93 29.83 3.87
C LYS A 6 -3.03 29.55 4.90
N GLN A 7 -3.65 28.37 4.82
CA GLN A 7 -4.58 27.91 5.85
C GLN A 7 -3.82 27.89 7.19
N ASN A 8 -4.21 28.79 8.08
CA ASN A 8 -3.66 28.87 9.43
C ASN A 8 -3.82 27.53 10.13
N LYS A 9 -2.70 26.91 10.50
CA LYS A 9 -2.64 25.74 11.39
C LYS A 9 -2.88 26.14 12.85
N ASP A 10 -3.75 27.11 13.12
CA ASP A 10 -3.90 27.70 14.47
C ASP A 10 -4.57 26.73 15.46
N THR A 11 -5.36 25.77 14.98
CA THR A 11 -5.99 24.77 15.85
C THR A 11 -5.06 23.57 16.03
N ARG A 12 -4.22 23.62 17.07
CA ARG A 12 -3.39 22.47 17.48
C ARG A 12 -4.19 21.55 18.42
N ILE A 13 -4.36 20.30 18.00
CA ILE A 13 -4.90 19.24 18.85
C ILE A 13 -3.74 18.47 19.48
N THR A 14 -3.79 18.25 20.80
CA THR A 14 -2.82 17.40 21.51
C THR A 14 -3.55 16.15 22.00
N ILE A 15 -3.06 14.99 21.59
CA ILE A 15 -3.60 13.68 21.96
C ILE A 15 -2.55 13.00 22.83
N ARG A 16 -2.94 12.55 24.03
CA ARG A 16 -2.08 11.73 24.89
C ARG A 16 -2.36 10.26 24.59
N LEU A 17 -1.29 9.50 24.35
CA LEU A 17 -1.35 8.07 24.11
C LEU A 17 -0.49 7.37 25.15
N SER A 18 -0.95 6.21 25.60
CA SER A 18 -0.12 5.25 26.30
C SER A 18 0.93 4.64 25.36
N LYS A 19 1.90 3.92 25.92
CA LYS A 19 2.98 3.31 25.13
C LYS A 19 2.46 2.31 24.09
N SER A 20 1.51 1.46 24.46
CA SER A 20 0.90 0.47 23.55
C SER A 20 0.07 1.12 22.44
N GLU A 21 -0.62 2.23 22.75
CA GLU A 21 -1.36 2.99 21.74
C GLU A 21 -0.43 3.71 20.76
N MET A 22 0.72 4.21 21.24
CA MET A 22 1.74 4.80 20.38
C MET A 22 2.34 3.77 19.42
N GLU A 23 2.66 2.58 19.92
CA GLU A 23 3.16 1.47 19.09
C GLU A 23 2.12 1.03 18.05
N SER A 24 0.85 0.95 18.46
CA SER A 24 -0.27 0.66 17.55
C SER A 24 -0.42 1.72 16.45
N LEU A 25 -0.23 3.00 16.79
CA LEU A 25 -0.27 4.10 15.84
C LEU A 25 0.89 4.01 14.83
N GLU A 26 2.11 3.76 15.31
CA GLU A 26 3.30 3.62 14.45
C GLU A 26 3.18 2.46 13.46
N ASN A 27 2.66 1.31 13.91
CA ASN A 27 2.43 0.15 13.05
C ASN A 27 1.42 0.48 11.93
N ARG A 28 0.27 1.04 12.29
CA ARG A 28 -0.77 1.43 11.31
C ARG A 28 -0.28 2.50 10.34
N MET A 29 0.53 3.44 10.81
CA MET A 29 1.16 4.44 9.95
C MET A 29 2.11 3.80 8.94
N SER A 30 2.96 2.88 9.39
CA SER A 30 3.94 2.18 8.55
C SER A 30 3.27 1.35 7.45
N GLU A 31 2.23 0.59 7.83
CA GLU A 31 1.40 -0.21 6.92
C GLU A 31 0.74 0.68 5.85
N ALA A 32 0.18 1.82 6.27
CA ALA A 32 -0.44 2.79 5.36
C ALA A 32 0.57 3.68 4.62
N GLY A 33 1.88 3.56 4.90
CA GLY A 33 2.94 4.31 4.21
C GLY A 33 3.10 5.77 4.65
N TYR A 34 2.58 6.14 5.81
CA TYR A 34 2.68 7.50 6.35
C TYR A 34 3.95 7.68 7.19
N LYS A 35 4.70 8.76 6.93
CA LYS A 35 5.90 9.13 7.71
C LYS A 35 5.60 9.97 8.95
N ALA A 36 4.41 10.58 9.04
CA ALA A 36 4.05 11.52 10.09
C ALA A 36 2.64 11.25 10.63
N ALA A 37 2.53 11.14 11.96
CA ALA A 37 1.27 10.84 12.66
C ALA A 37 0.17 11.84 12.35
N GLY A 38 0.50 13.14 12.31
CA GLY A 38 -0.48 14.16 11.99
C GLY A 38 -1.08 14.03 10.58
N ALA A 39 -0.32 13.55 9.59
CA ALA A 39 -0.85 13.31 8.25
C ALA A 39 -1.78 12.10 8.24
N PHE A 40 -1.36 11.00 8.87
CA PHE A 40 -2.17 9.80 9.03
C PHE A 40 -3.50 10.08 9.75
N ILE A 41 -3.43 10.76 10.90
CA ILE A 41 -4.62 11.07 11.73
C ILE A 41 -5.57 12.01 10.97
N ARG A 42 -5.06 13.05 10.29
CA ARG A 42 -5.93 13.95 9.51
C ARG A 42 -6.63 13.22 8.39
N ASP A 43 -5.91 12.40 7.63
CA ASP A 43 -6.50 11.65 6.52
C ASP A 43 -7.52 10.63 7.03
N PHE A 44 -7.21 9.93 8.13
CA PHE A 44 -8.12 8.98 8.77
C PHE A 44 -9.40 9.67 9.29
N VAL A 45 -9.27 10.80 9.99
CA VAL A 45 -10.43 11.54 10.52
C VAL A 45 -11.28 12.16 9.41
N ALA A 46 -10.65 12.68 8.36
CA ALA A 46 -11.36 13.35 7.27
C ALA A 46 -12.08 12.37 6.32
N ASN A 47 -11.49 11.20 6.06
CA ASN A 47 -11.95 10.30 5.01
C ASN A 47 -12.40 8.92 5.52
N ASN A 48 -12.32 8.68 6.84
CA ASN A 48 -12.55 7.38 7.48
C ASN A 48 -11.80 6.21 6.82
N SER A 49 -10.72 6.53 6.11
CA SER A 49 -9.92 5.62 5.29
C SER A 49 -8.52 6.20 5.12
N VAL A 50 -7.53 5.31 5.06
CA VAL A 50 -6.14 5.66 4.74
C VAL A 50 -5.82 5.11 3.37
N LYS A 51 -5.14 5.90 2.52
CA LYS A 51 -4.78 5.42 1.19
C LYS A 51 -3.84 4.23 1.35
N PRO A 52 -4.13 3.07 0.75
CA PRO A 52 -3.29 1.90 0.89
C PRO A 52 -1.92 2.20 0.27
N LYS A 53 -0.86 1.81 0.96
CA LYS A 53 0.50 1.87 0.43
C LYS A 53 0.57 0.93 -0.77
N VAL A 54 0.82 1.48 -1.95
CA VAL A 54 1.12 0.67 -3.13
C VAL A 54 2.53 0.12 -2.93
N VAL A 55 2.62 -1.12 -2.47
CA VAL A 55 3.89 -1.83 -2.34
C VAL A 55 4.36 -2.22 -3.75
N SER A 56 5.66 -2.09 -4.04
CA SER A 56 6.28 -2.43 -5.34
C SER A 56 5.86 -3.81 -5.84
N ASP A 57 5.62 -4.73 -4.92
CA ASP A 57 5.28 -6.12 -5.17
C ASP A 57 3.92 -6.23 -5.86
N VAL A 58 2.96 -5.34 -5.54
CA VAL A 58 1.64 -5.31 -6.21
C VAL A 58 1.78 -4.98 -7.69
N VAL A 59 2.65 -4.02 -8.03
CA VAL A 59 2.91 -3.64 -9.43
C VAL A 59 3.63 -4.77 -10.17
N HIS A 60 4.56 -5.46 -9.51
CA HIS A 60 5.27 -6.59 -10.09
C HIS A 60 4.32 -7.78 -10.34
N ILE A 61 3.47 -8.13 -9.37
CA ILE A 61 2.44 -9.17 -9.51
C ILE A 61 1.48 -8.83 -10.65
N ALA A 62 1.03 -7.58 -10.76
CA ALA A 62 0.15 -7.16 -11.84
C ALA A 62 0.78 -7.37 -13.23
N ARG A 63 2.08 -7.08 -13.39
CA ARG A 63 2.80 -7.36 -14.65
C ARG A 63 2.89 -8.85 -14.95
N GLU A 64 3.17 -9.67 -13.94
CA GLU A 64 3.25 -11.10 -14.10
C GLU A 64 1.90 -11.74 -14.47
N LEU A 65 0.80 -11.23 -13.90
CA LEU A 65 -0.56 -11.62 -14.27
C LEU A 65 -0.92 -11.23 -15.71
N MET A 66 -0.51 -10.04 -16.17
CA MET A 66 -0.66 -9.64 -17.58
C MET A 66 0.12 -10.57 -18.51
N SER A 67 1.34 -10.95 -18.11
CA SER A 67 2.15 -11.91 -18.86
C SER A 67 1.46 -13.29 -18.94
N LEU A 68 0.89 -13.78 -17.83
CA LEU A 68 0.11 -15.02 -17.81
C LEU A 68 -1.11 -14.94 -18.74
N ALA A 69 -1.88 -13.86 -18.69
CA ALA A 69 -3.02 -13.65 -19.58
C ALA A 69 -2.61 -13.69 -21.06
N SER A 70 -1.47 -13.09 -21.41
CA SER A 70 -0.91 -13.17 -22.76
C SER A 70 -0.52 -14.60 -23.15
N MET A 71 -0.01 -15.41 -22.22
CA MET A 71 0.33 -16.81 -22.50
C MET A 71 -0.93 -17.67 -22.71
N ILE A 72 -1.99 -17.40 -21.95
CA ILE A 72 -3.30 -18.06 -22.13
C ILE A 72 -3.85 -17.73 -23.52
N ASN A 73 -3.84 -16.44 -23.89
CA ASN A 73 -4.31 -15.99 -25.21
C ASN A 73 -3.49 -16.55 -26.38
N ALA A 74 -2.22 -16.89 -26.14
CA ALA A 74 -1.34 -17.53 -27.11
C ALA A 74 -1.39 -19.07 -27.06
N GLU A 75 -2.38 -19.64 -26.38
CA GLU A 75 -2.61 -21.09 -26.24
C GLU A 75 -1.36 -21.87 -25.81
N LYS A 76 -0.55 -21.26 -24.92
CA LYS A 76 0.65 -21.93 -24.42
C LYS A 76 0.27 -23.21 -23.65
N PRO A 77 1.12 -24.25 -23.70
CA PRO A 77 0.85 -25.51 -23.00
C PRO A 77 0.57 -25.31 -21.50
N GLY A 78 -0.38 -26.06 -20.95
CA GLY A 78 -0.77 -25.97 -19.55
C GLY A 78 0.38 -26.13 -18.55
N SER A 79 1.41 -26.91 -18.90
CA SER A 79 2.65 -27.03 -18.11
C SER A 79 3.39 -25.69 -17.95
N GLN A 80 3.46 -24.88 -19.01
CA GLN A 80 4.10 -23.56 -18.97
C GLN A 80 3.25 -22.54 -18.21
N LEU A 81 1.92 -22.60 -18.35
CA LEU A 81 1.01 -21.76 -17.58
C LEU A 81 1.11 -22.06 -16.09
N LEU A 82 1.18 -23.34 -15.72
CA LEU A 82 1.30 -23.78 -14.33
C LEU A 82 2.61 -23.30 -13.69
N GLU A 83 3.74 -23.37 -14.41
CA GLU A 83 5.02 -22.84 -13.92
C GLU A 83 4.97 -21.32 -13.72
N LYS A 84 4.32 -20.59 -14.62
CA LYS A 84 4.10 -19.14 -14.46
C LYS A 84 3.24 -18.83 -13.23
N VAL A 85 2.18 -19.60 -12.97
CA VAL A 85 1.35 -19.46 -11.76
C VAL A 85 2.15 -19.73 -10.49
N LYS A 86 2.98 -20.79 -10.46
CA LYS A 86 3.85 -21.08 -9.31
C LYS A 86 4.85 -19.95 -9.05
N HIS A 87 5.41 -19.36 -10.12
CA HIS A 87 6.31 -18.23 -10.01
C HIS A 87 5.63 -16.99 -9.40
N ILE A 88 4.43 -16.65 -9.88
CA ILE A 88 3.61 -15.55 -9.31
C ILE A 88 3.32 -15.80 -7.84
N ALA A 89 2.97 -17.03 -7.47
CA ALA A 89 2.68 -17.39 -6.09
C ALA A 89 3.90 -17.16 -5.19
N ARG A 90 5.11 -17.54 -5.63
CA ARG A 90 6.37 -17.30 -4.90
C ARG A 90 6.67 -15.82 -4.69
N ILE A 91 6.44 -14.99 -5.70
CA ILE A 91 6.60 -13.53 -5.59
C ILE A 91 5.62 -12.97 -4.54
N ASN A 92 4.37 -13.40 -4.58
CA ASN A 92 3.33 -12.88 -3.69
C ASN A 92 3.54 -13.21 -2.21
N VAL A 93 4.20 -14.33 -1.88
CA VAL A 93 4.58 -14.65 -0.49
C VAL A 93 5.89 -13.99 -0.05
N GLY A 94 6.46 -13.07 -0.85
CA GLY A 94 7.65 -12.30 -0.47
C GLY A 94 8.98 -13.00 -0.77
N GLY A 95 8.99 -13.98 -1.68
CA GLY A 95 10.18 -14.60 -2.29
C GLY A 95 11.41 -14.67 -1.39
N LEU A 96 11.49 -15.68 -0.52
CA LEU A 96 12.76 -16.18 0.00
C LEU A 96 13.68 -16.48 -1.20
N VAL A 97 14.73 -15.67 -1.33
CA VAL A 97 15.95 -16.06 -2.04
C VAL A 97 16.72 -17.01 -1.13
#